data_AF-A0A177SVB1-F1
#
_entry.id   AF-A0A177SVB1-F1
#
_cell.length_a   1.000
_cell.length_b   1.000
_cell.length_c   1.000
_cell.angle_alpha   90.00
_cell.angle_beta   90.00
_cell.angle_gamma   90.00
#
_symmetry.space_group_name_H-M   'P 1'
#
loop_
_entity.id
_entity.type
_entity.pdbx_description
1 polymer ?
#
loop_
_entity_poly.entity_id
_entity_poly.type
_entity_poly.pdbx_seq_one_letter_code
_entity_poly.pdbx_strand_id
1 'polypeptide(L)'
;MIFKSDDEAIAERYFRSSQDIGSLFAISAGLTCLQFQDPRPFAMIVTALFFLWAFLSGGAYRRIAKAYLKQYPGVLGGVRFALTKLPLVLCSLTFLTLIMMGVLTAERILQFGELLPVSPF
;
A
#
# COMPACT_ATOMS: atom_id res chain seq x y z
N MET A 1 -31.60 -4.24 -8.26
CA MET A 1 -31.77 -4.62 -6.83
C MET A 1 -30.51 -5.33 -6.39
N ILE A 2 -29.73 -4.65 -5.56
CA ILE A 2 -28.31 -4.93 -5.28
C ILE A 2 -28.25 -5.77 -4.00
N PHE A 3 -28.48 -7.08 -4.11
CA PHE A 3 -28.06 -7.98 -3.04
C PHE A 3 -26.56 -8.20 -3.24
N LYS A 4 -25.74 -7.39 -2.55
CA LYS A 4 -24.32 -7.71 -2.33
C LYS A 4 -24.29 -9.10 -1.70
N SER A 5 -23.64 -10.07 -2.35
CA SER A 5 -23.44 -11.37 -1.72
C SER A 5 -22.59 -11.18 -0.45
N ASP A 6 -22.74 -12.07 0.53
CA ASP A 6 -21.93 -12.02 1.75
C ASP A 6 -20.42 -12.00 1.44
N ASP A 7 -20.02 -12.66 0.34
CA ASP A 7 -18.66 -12.65 -0.18
C ASP A 7 -18.19 -11.25 -0.63
N GLU A 8 -19.05 -10.49 -1.32
CA GLU A 8 -18.73 -9.11 -1.72
C GLU A 8 -18.56 -8.20 -0.50
N ALA A 9 -19.38 -8.38 0.54
CA ALA A 9 -19.27 -7.60 1.77
C ALA A 9 -17.97 -7.91 2.53
N ILE A 10 -17.55 -9.19 2.57
CA ILE A 10 -16.27 -9.60 3.17
C ILE A 10 -15.09 -9.00 2.40
N ALA A 11 -15.12 -9.07 1.06
CA ALA A 11 -14.06 -8.52 0.22
C ALA A 11 -13.94 -7.00 0.36
N GLU A 12 -15.06 -6.29 0.34
CA GLU A 12 -15.08 -4.83 0.49
C GLU A 12 -14.56 -4.38 1.85
N ARG A 13 -14.94 -5.07 2.94
CA ARG A 13 -14.40 -4.78 4.29
C ARG A 13 -12.89 -4.96 4.34
N TYR A 14 -12.36 -6.03 3.73
CA TYR A 14 -10.93 -6.28 3.68
C TYR A 14 -10.18 -5.21 2.88
N PHE A 15 -10.68 -4.83 1.69
CA PHE A 15 -10.03 -3.81 0.87
C PHE A 15 -10.11 -2.43 1.52
N ARG A 16 -11.24 -2.08 2.13
CA ARG A 16 -11.39 -0.81 2.84
C ARG A 16 -10.44 -0.74 4.03
N SER A 17 -10.35 -1.80 4.84
CA SER A 17 -9.38 -1.88 5.93
C SER A 17 -7.94 -1.75 5.43
N SER A 18 -7.61 -2.39 4.30
CA SER A 18 -6.28 -2.32 3.70
C SER A 18 -5.96 -0.92 3.15
N GLN A 19 -6.93 -0.26 2.50
CA GLN A 19 -6.77 1.10 1.97
C GLN A 19 -6.67 2.14 3.07
N ASP A 20 -7.53 2.07 4.10
CA ASP A 20 -7.58 3.07 5.17
C ASP A 20 -6.44 2.82 6.17
N ILE A 21 -6.52 1.74 6.95
CA ILE A 21 -5.59 1.47 8.06
C ILE A 21 -4.23 1.04 7.53
N GLY A 22 -4.22 0.10 6.58
CA GLY A 22 -2.97 -0.45 6.04
C GLY A 22 -2.12 0.61 5.35
N SER A 23 -2.71 1.38 4.44
CA SER A 23 -1.94 2.38 3.68
C SER A 23 -1.48 3.53 4.57
N LEU A 24 -2.29 4.00 5.51
CA LEU A 24 -1.87 5.02 6.47
C LEU A 24 -0.70 4.53 7.32
N PHE A 25 -0.78 3.31 7.85
CA PHE A 25 0.33 2.70 8.59
C PHE A 25 1.61 2.67 7.75
N ALA A 26 1.54 2.17 6.52
CA ALA A 26 2.71 2.05 5.64
C ALA A 26 3.32 3.41 5.27
N ILE A 27 2.48 4.41 4.98
CA ILE A 27 2.94 5.78 4.66
C ILE A 27 3.58 6.42 5.89
N SER A 28 2.91 6.40 7.04
CA SER A 28 3.45 6.99 8.28
C SER A 28 4.75 6.30 8.70
N ALA A 29 4.81 4.97 8.66
CA ALA A 29 6.02 4.23 8.98
C ALA A 29 7.16 4.53 7.99
N GLY A 30 6.87 4.63 6.70
CA GLY A 30 7.88 4.98 5.69
C GLY A 30 8.38 6.42 5.83
N LEU A 31 7.52 7.38 6.19
CA LEU A 31 7.95 8.75 6.52
C LEU A 31 8.87 8.77 7.75
N THR A 32 8.59 7.96 8.77
CA THR A 32 9.48 7.80 9.92
C THR A 32 10.81 7.17 9.52
N CYS A 33 10.81 6.19 8.59
CA CYS A 33 12.04 5.56 8.10
C CYS A 33 13.01 6.59 7.49
N LEU A 34 12.48 7.58 6.77
CA LEU A 34 13.29 8.63 6.14
C LEU A 34 14.04 9.52 7.14
N GLN A 35 13.67 9.52 8.42
CA GLN A 35 14.35 10.30 9.46
C GLN A 35 15.65 9.64 9.94
N PHE A 36 15.85 8.36 9.65
CA PHE A 36 17.08 7.65 10.02
C PHE A 36 18.20 7.89 9.00
N GLN A 37 19.46 7.80 9.46
CA GLN A 37 20.64 7.96 8.61
C GLN A 37 20.69 6.96 7.45
N ASP A 38 20.31 5.71 7.68
CA ASP A 38 20.08 4.72 6.61
C ASP A 38 18.64 4.21 6.67
N PRO A 39 17.74 4.70 5.79
CA PRO A 39 16.32 4.37 5.84
C PRO A 39 16.00 2.98 5.25
N ARG A 40 16.93 2.38 4.50
CA ARG A 40 16.75 1.10 3.79
C ARG A 40 16.39 -0.09 4.69
N PRO A 41 17.16 -0.41 5.76
CA PRO A 41 16.85 -1.53 6.63
C PRO A 41 15.48 -1.40 7.32
N PHE A 42 15.12 -0.18 7.73
CA PHE A 42 13.83 0.07 8.37
C PHE A 42 12.67 -0.08 7.38
N ALA A 43 12.83 0.42 6.15
CA ALA A 43 11.83 0.22 5.11
C ALA A 43 11.60 -1.26 4.76
N MET A 44 12.66 -2.09 4.78
CA MET A 44 12.53 -3.54 4.62
C MET A 44 11.69 -4.17 5.75
N ILE A 45 11.96 -3.80 7.00
CA ILE A 45 11.23 -4.31 8.17
C ILE A 45 9.76 -3.86 8.11
N VAL A 46 9.51 -2.58 7.84
CA VAL A 46 8.16 -2.02 7.71
C VAL A 46 7.38 -2.73 6.60
N THR A 47 8.03 -3.00 5.46
CA THR A 47 7.43 -3.75 4.35
C THR A 47 7.06 -5.17 4.79
N ALA A 48 7.94 -5.87 5.49
CA ALA A 48 7.66 -7.21 6.02
C ALA A 48 6.48 -7.21 7.01
N LEU A 49 6.43 -6.24 7.92
CA LEU A 49 5.33 -6.07 8.87
C LEU A 49 4.01 -5.72 8.16
N PHE A 50 4.06 -4.90 7.11
CA PHE A 50 2.90 -4.57 6.30
C PHE A 50 2.31 -5.81 5.61
N PHE A 51 3.15 -6.65 5.00
CA PHE A 51 2.69 -7.91 4.41
C PHE A 51 2.17 -8.89 5.46
N LEU A 52 2.82 -8.99 6.61
CA LEU A 52 2.37 -9.85 7.71
C LEU A 52 0.99 -9.40 8.21
N TRP A 53 0.80 -8.09 8.40
CA TRP A 53 -0.48 -7.52 8.79
C TRP A 53 -1.57 -7.79 7.73
N ALA A 54 -1.27 -7.59 6.45
CA ALA A 54 -2.20 -7.85 5.36
C ALA A 54 -2.62 -9.33 5.29
N PHE A 55 -1.67 -10.24 5.58
CA PHE A 55 -1.91 -11.68 5.64
C PHE A 55 -2.79 -12.09 6.83
N LEU A 56 -2.52 -11.54 8.02
CA LEU A 56 -3.28 -11.81 9.23
C LEU A 56 -4.71 -11.25 9.15
N SER A 57 -4.86 -10.03 8.64
CA SER A 57 -6.17 -9.36 8.46
C SER A 57 -7.02 -10.01 7.36
N GLY A 58 -6.41 -10.73 6.43
CA GLY A 58 -7.06 -11.37 5.29
C GLY A 58 -7.70 -12.72 5.55
N GLY A 59 -7.81 -13.18 6.81
CA GLY A 59 -8.29 -14.53 7.15
C GLY A 59 -9.65 -14.89 6.53
N ALA A 60 -10.64 -14.00 6.64
CA ALA A 60 -11.96 -14.19 6.04
C ALA A 60 -11.93 -14.07 4.51
N TYR A 61 -11.20 -13.07 3.98
CA TYR A 61 -11.05 -12.86 2.55
C TYR A 61 -10.39 -14.05 1.86
N ARG A 62 -9.37 -14.67 2.47
CA ARG A 62 -8.67 -15.86 1.92
C ARG A 62 -9.60 -17.03 1.60
N ARG A 63 -10.66 -17.22 2.39
CA ARG A 63 -11.63 -18.30 2.18
C ARG A 63 -12.45 -18.08 0.91
N ILE A 64 -12.76 -16.82 0.59
CA ILE A 64 -13.55 -16.44 -0.58
C ILE A 64 -12.67 -15.98 -1.76
N ALA A 65 -11.38 -15.72 -1.55
CA ALA A 65 -10.49 -15.10 -2.51
C ALA A 65 -10.45 -15.86 -3.85
N LYS A 66 -10.44 -17.20 -3.81
CA LYS A 66 -10.45 -18.02 -5.03
C LYS A 66 -11.74 -17.86 -5.83
N ALA A 67 -12.89 -17.73 -5.16
CA ALA A 67 -14.18 -17.50 -5.82
C ALA A 67 -14.31 -16.06 -6.32
N TYR A 68 -13.85 -15.09 -5.51
CA TYR A 68 -13.89 -13.67 -5.82
C TYR A 68 -12.96 -13.30 -6.99
N LEU A 69 -11.73 -13.83 -7.01
CA LEU A 69 -10.75 -13.56 -8.08
C LEU A 69 -11.14 -14.19 -9.43
N LYS A 70 -12.04 -15.16 -9.47
CA LYS A 70 -12.60 -15.66 -10.74
C LYS A 70 -13.33 -14.57 -11.53
N GLN A 71 -13.81 -13.51 -10.86
CA GLN A 71 -14.41 -12.34 -11.50
C GLN A 71 -13.39 -11.49 -12.27
N TYR A 72 -12.08 -11.70 -12.02
CA TYR A 72 -10.97 -10.96 -12.62
C TYR A 72 -9.99 -11.92 -13.32
N PRO A 73 -10.39 -12.60 -14.41
CA PRO A 73 -9.54 -13.58 -15.08
C PRO A 73 -8.33 -12.92 -15.77
N GLY A 74 -7.20 -13.64 -15.73
CA GLY A 74 -5.97 -13.28 -16.43
C GLY A 74 -5.14 -12.18 -15.76
N VAL A 75 -3.93 -11.97 -16.31
CA VAL A 75 -2.97 -10.98 -15.79
C VAL A 75 -3.55 -9.56 -15.84
N LEU A 76 -4.24 -9.22 -16.93
CA LEU A 76 -4.90 -7.92 -17.10
C LEU A 76 -6.01 -7.68 -16.06
N GLY A 77 -6.76 -8.74 -15.71
CA GLY A 77 -7.79 -8.71 -14.67
C GLY A 77 -7.18 -8.44 -13.30
N GLY A 78 -6.05 -9.07 -12.98
CA GLY A 78 -5.29 -8.82 -11.76
C GLY A 78 -4.76 -7.39 -11.66
N VAL A 79 -4.21 -6.84 -12.75
CA VAL A 79 -3.74 -5.44 -12.79
C VAL A 79 -4.90 -4.47 -12.58
N ARG A 80 -6.01 -4.65 -13.30
CA ARG A 80 -7.22 -3.83 -13.13
C ARG A 80 -7.75 -3.93 -11.70
N PHE A 81 -7.76 -5.12 -11.11
CA PHE A 81 -8.17 -5.33 -9.73
C PHE A 81 -7.27 -4.55 -8.76
N ALA A 82 -5.95 -4.67 -8.88
CA ALA A 82 -5.02 -3.97 -8.00
C ALA A 82 -5.17 -2.44 -8.09
N LEU A 83 -5.27 -1.90 -9.31
CA LEU A 83 -5.43 -0.46 -9.52
C LEU A 83 -6.79 0.09 -9.04
N THR A 84 -7.86 -0.68 -9.20
CA THR A 84 -9.21 -0.21 -8.85
C THR A 84 -9.59 -0.47 -7.39
N LYS A 85 -9.11 -1.56 -6.80
CA LYS A 85 -9.48 -1.99 -5.45
C LYS A 85 -8.42 -1.70 -4.39
N LEU A 86 -7.17 -1.45 -4.79
CA LEU A 86 -6.04 -1.26 -3.88
C LEU A 86 -5.09 -0.13 -4.33
N PRO A 87 -5.57 1.04 -4.81
CA PRO A 87 -4.70 2.10 -5.30
C PRO A 87 -3.76 2.64 -4.22
N LEU A 88 -4.28 2.90 -3.02
CA LEU A 88 -3.49 3.41 -1.89
C LEU A 88 -2.43 2.40 -1.40
N VAL A 89 -2.76 1.10 -1.44
CA VAL A 89 -1.82 0.03 -1.10
C VAL A 89 -0.71 -0.06 -2.16
N LEU A 90 -1.03 0.12 -3.44
CA LEU A 90 0.00 0.20 -4.48
C LEU A 90 0.90 1.42 -4.30
N CYS A 91 0.32 2.58 -3.96
CA CYS A 91 1.09 3.79 -3.66
C CYS A 91 2.01 3.58 -2.46
N SER A 92 1.53 2.97 -1.38
CA SER A 92 2.33 2.73 -0.17
C SER A 92 3.44 1.71 -0.41
N LEU A 93 3.18 0.64 -1.15
CA LEU A 93 4.21 -0.32 -1.55
C LEU A 93 5.25 0.31 -2.47
N THR A 94 4.84 1.15 -3.42
CA THR A 94 5.76 1.89 -4.29
C THR A 94 6.64 2.82 -3.46
N PHE A 95 6.05 3.56 -2.53
CA PHE A 95 6.76 4.46 -1.61
C PHE A 95 7.82 3.71 -0.78
N LEU A 96 7.43 2.61 -0.12
CA LEU A 96 8.36 1.80 0.66
C LEU A 96 9.47 1.18 -0.22
N THR A 97 9.13 0.74 -1.43
CA THR A 97 10.09 0.19 -2.39
C THR A 97 11.12 1.23 -2.82
N LEU A 98 10.69 2.47 -3.09
CA LEU A 98 11.60 3.57 -3.43
C LEU A 98 12.57 3.90 -2.29
N ILE A 99 12.11 3.82 -1.04
CA ILE A 99 12.97 3.98 0.14
C ILE A 99 13.97 2.81 0.22
N MET A 100 13.51 1.56 0.05
CA MET A 100 14.38 0.37 0.06
C MET A 100 15.46 0.42 -1.03
N MET A 101 15.12 0.92 -2.23
CA MET A 101 16.08 1.09 -3.33
C MET A 101 17.06 2.25 -3.08
N GLY A 102 16.87 3.05 -2.03
CA GLY A 102 17.66 4.26 -1.77
C GLY A 102 17.42 5.38 -2.78
N VAL A 103 16.35 5.27 -3.59
CA VAL A 103 15.96 6.32 -4.53
C VAL A 103 15.34 7.49 -3.77
N LEU A 104 14.59 7.18 -2.72
CA LEU A 104 13.95 8.15 -1.83
C LEU A 104 14.69 8.21 -0.49
N THR A 105 15.36 9.34 -0.24
CA THR A 105 16.04 9.69 1.01
C THR A 105 15.64 11.10 1.42
N ALA A 106 15.76 11.44 2.71
CA ALA A 106 15.45 12.79 3.19
C ALA A 106 16.25 13.86 2.44
N GLU A 107 17.53 13.61 2.18
CA GLU A 107 18.43 14.51 1.43
C GLU A 107 17.92 14.79 0.02
N ARG A 108 17.47 13.76 -0.71
CA ARG A 108 16.94 13.91 -2.07
C ARG A 108 15.61 14.65 -2.10
N ILE A 109 14.77 14.45 -1.08
CA ILE A 109 13.50 15.19 -0.93
C ILE A 109 13.80 16.67 -0.68
N LEU A 110 14.78 16.99 0.18
CA LEU A 110 15.18 18.36 0.47
C LEU A 110 15.78 19.05 -0.77
N GLN A 111 16.67 18.37 -1.51
CA GLN A 111 17.22 18.88 -2.77
C GLN A 111 16.13 19.17 -3.82
N PHE A 112 15.09 18.33 -3.89
CA PHE A 112 13.94 18.61 -4.74
C PHE A 112 13.11 19.80 -4.24
N GLY A 113 12.99 19.96 -2.93
CA GLY A 113 12.36 21.12 -2.29
C GLY A 113 13.08 22.45 -2.60
N GLU A 114 14.40 22.45 -2.69
CA GLU A 114 15.20 23.63 -3.07
C GLU A 114 15.01 24.05 -4.54
N LEU A 115 14.58 23.12 -5.41
CA LEU A 115 14.23 23.40 -6.81
C LEU A 115 12.81 23.97 -6.96
N LEU A 116 11.98 23.88 -5.93
CA LEU A 116 10.67 24.53 -5.91
C LEU A 116 10.88 26.03 -5.60
N PRO A 117 10.22 26.93 -6.32
CA PRO A 117 10.30 28.36 -6.00
C PRO A 117 9.85 28.55 -4.56
N VAL A 118 10.71 29.17 -3.75
CA VAL A 118 10.38 29.55 -2.38
C VAL A 118 9.13 30.42 -2.44
N SER A 119 8.03 29.92 -1.88
CA SER A 119 6.80 30.69 -1.72
C SER A 119 7.15 31.98 -0.97
N PRO A 120 6.83 33.18 -1.50
CA PRO A 120 7.13 34.45 -0.85
C PRO A 120 6.21 34.77 0.35
N PHE A 121 5.64 33.73 0.97
CA PHE A 121 4.69 33.82 2.09
C PHE A 121 5.27 33.12 3.32
#